data_AF-A0A2H6FI80-F1
#
_entry.id   AF-A0A2H6FI80-F1
#
_cell.length_a   1.000
_cell.length_b   1.000
_cell.length_c   1.000
_cell.angle_alpha   90.00
_cell.angle_beta   90.00
_cell.angle_gamma   90.00
#
_symmetry.space_group_name_H-M   'P 1'
#
loop_
_entity.id
_entity.type
_entity.pdbx_description
1 polymer ?
#
loop_
_entity_poly.entity_id
_entity_poly.type
_entity_poly.pdbx_seq_one_letter_code
_entity_poly.pdbx_strand_id
1 'polypeptide(L)'
;MPKAEKLLERMRATKAGWGYDDLDRVYIGYGFNKREGSSHAFYYHPEHPDICATVSRNRKLAKGYISDAIKNIDELNRRKGV
;
A
#
# COMPACT_ATOMS: atom_id res chain seq x y z
N MET A 1 8.01 -6.19 15.73
CA MET A 1 7.63 -5.98 14.31
C MET A 1 6.17 -5.58 14.24
N PRO A 2 5.87 -4.35 13.81
CA PRO A 2 4.50 -3.89 13.59
C PRO A 2 3.80 -4.74 12.53
N LYS A 3 2.48 -4.86 12.65
CA LYS A 3 1.65 -5.76 11.84
C LYS A 3 1.74 -5.48 10.33
N ALA A 4 2.01 -4.23 9.94
CA ALA A 4 2.10 -3.80 8.54
C ALA A 4 3.38 -4.30 7.85
N GLU A 5 4.54 -4.29 8.54
CA GLU A 5 5.80 -4.81 8.00
C GLU A 5 5.69 -6.29 7.66
N LYS A 6 5.16 -7.10 8.59
CA LYS A 6 4.89 -8.52 8.36
C LYS A 6 3.93 -8.77 7.19
N LEU A 7 2.95 -7.88 7.01
CA LEU A 7 1.99 -7.98 5.91
C LEU A 7 2.67 -7.66 4.58
N LEU A 8 3.54 -6.64 4.54
CA LEU A 8 4.35 -6.31 3.38
C LEU A 8 5.30 -7.46 3.00
N GLU A 9 5.96 -8.09 3.97
CA GLU A 9 6.81 -9.26 3.73
C GLU A 9 6.03 -10.41 3.08
N ARG A 10 4.80 -10.67 3.55
CA ARG A 10 3.93 -11.67 2.93
C ARG A 10 3.52 -11.28 1.51
N MET A 11 3.24 -10.00 1.25
CA MET A 11 2.96 -9.49 -0.10
C MET A 11 4.17 -9.58 -1.04
N ARG A 12 5.39 -9.47 -0.51
CA ARG A 12 6.64 -9.73 -1.25
C ARG A 12 6.77 -11.20 -1.62
N ALA A 13 6.45 -12.10 -0.69
CA ALA A 13 6.52 -13.55 -0.89
C ALA A 13 5.46 -14.07 -1.88
N THR A 14 4.22 -13.59 -1.78
CA THR A 14 3.15 -13.89 -2.76
C THR A 14 2.50 -12.60 -3.23
N LYS A 15 2.50 -12.32 -4.53
CA LYS A 15 1.86 -11.12 -5.08
C LYS A 15 0.37 -11.30 -5.39
N ALA A 16 -0.19 -12.48 -5.13
CA ALA A 16 -1.55 -12.87 -5.48
C ALA A 16 -2.39 -13.15 -4.23
N GLY A 17 -3.71 -12.95 -4.35
CA GLY A 17 -4.65 -13.27 -3.27
C GLY A 17 -4.91 -12.13 -2.29
N TRP A 18 -4.36 -10.94 -2.55
CA TRP A 18 -4.59 -9.76 -1.73
C TRP A 18 -5.78 -8.95 -2.23
N GLY A 19 -6.59 -8.48 -1.29
CA GLY A 19 -7.73 -7.61 -1.54
C GLY A 19 -7.44 -6.15 -1.24
N TYR A 20 -8.45 -5.31 -1.45
CA TYR A 20 -8.44 -3.91 -1.05
C TYR A 20 -8.15 -3.73 0.45
N ASP A 21 -8.78 -4.55 1.31
CA ASP A 21 -8.61 -4.47 2.77
C ASP A 21 -7.14 -4.70 3.21
N ASP A 22 -6.47 -5.66 2.58
CA ASP A 22 -5.06 -5.93 2.88
C ASP A 22 -4.18 -4.73 2.51
N LEU A 23 -4.40 -4.12 1.34
CA LEU A 23 -3.65 -2.92 0.94
C LEU A 23 -3.97 -1.72 1.84
N ASP A 24 -5.23 -1.51 2.19
CA ASP A 24 -5.67 -0.45 3.10
C ASP A 24 -4.90 -0.57 4.43
N ARG A 25 -4.85 -1.77 5.01
CA ARG A 25 -4.12 -2.04 6.26
C ARG A 25 -2.61 -1.82 6.15
N VAL A 26 -1.99 -2.16 5.02
CA VAL A 26 -0.56 -1.87 4.80
C VAL A 26 -0.34 -0.37 4.71
N TYR A 27 -1.06 0.34 3.83
CA TYR A 27 -0.87 1.77 3.62
C TYR A 27 -1.09 2.58 4.91
N ILE A 28 -2.20 2.34 5.62
CA ILE A 28 -2.47 3.00 6.90
C ILE A 28 -1.37 2.68 7.93
N GLY A 29 -0.89 1.43 7.97
CA GLY A 29 0.18 1.03 8.87
C GLY A 29 1.54 1.69 8.61
N TYR A 30 1.78 2.13 7.37
CA TYR A 30 2.98 2.90 6.98
C TYR A 30 2.79 4.42 7.06
N GLY A 31 1.63 4.89 7.56
CA GLY A 31 1.35 6.31 7.75
C GLY A 31 0.81 7.04 6.51
N PHE A 32 0.34 6.30 5.50
CA PHE A 32 -0.36 6.91 4.39
C PHE A 32 -1.76 7.37 4.82
N ASN A 33 -2.18 8.51 4.29
CA ASN A 33 -3.56 8.96 4.35
C ASN A 33 -4.35 8.40 3.19
N LYS A 34 -5.64 8.14 3.42
CA LYS A 34 -6.60 7.71 2.41
C LYS A 34 -7.56 8.84 2.08
N ARG A 35 -7.79 9.08 0.79
CA ARG A 35 -8.93 9.80 0.25
C ARG A 35 -9.82 8.83 -0.53
N GLU A 36 -11.04 8.63 -0.06
CA GLU A 36 -11.99 7.73 -0.72
C GLU A 36 -12.70 8.45 -1.88
N GLY A 37 -12.69 7.81 -3.05
CA GLY A 37 -13.62 8.08 -4.14
C GLY A 37 -14.66 6.96 -4.26
N SER A 38 -15.55 7.05 -5.26
CA SER A 38 -16.64 6.08 -5.44
C SER A 38 -16.14 4.65 -5.73
N SER A 39 -15.21 4.48 -6.67
CA SER A 39 -14.70 3.16 -7.09
C SER A 39 -13.22 2.93 -6.78
N HIS A 40 -12.51 3.98 -6.37
CA HIS A 40 -11.08 3.96 -6.09
C HIS A 40 -10.80 4.65 -4.75
N ALA A 41 -9.79 4.18 -4.05
CA ALA A 41 -9.17 4.88 -2.94
C ALA A 41 -7.83 5.45 -3.41
N PHE A 42 -7.57 6.70 -3.06
CA PHE A 42 -6.30 7.35 -3.29
C PHE A 42 -5.52 7.38 -1.97
N TYR A 43 -4.31 6.84 -1.97
CA TYR A 43 -3.40 6.83 -0.84
C TYR A 43 -2.25 7.79 -1.11
N TYR A 44 -1.89 8.61 -0.13
CA TYR A 44 -0.78 9.54 -0.22
C TYR A 44 -0.10 9.70 1.13
N HIS A 45 1.22 9.85 1.14
CA HIS A 45 1.96 10.09 2.39
C HIS A 45 2.03 11.60 2.68
N PRO A 46 1.67 12.07 3.89
CA PRO A 46 1.66 13.50 4.18
C PRO A 46 3.06 14.16 4.12
N GLU A 47 4.10 13.42 4.51
CA GLU A 47 5.49 13.93 4.48
C GLU A 47 6.16 13.75 3.10
N HIS A 48 5.59 12.89 2.25
CA HIS A 48 6.13 12.55 0.92
C HIS A 48 4.97 12.47 -0.09
N PRO A 49 4.38 13.61 -0.48
CA PRO A 49 3.16 13.64 -1.29
C PRO A 49 3.34 13.09 -2.71
N ASP A 50 4.59 12.97 -3.19
CA ASP A 50 4.90 12.32 -4.46
C ASP A 50 4.75 10.79 -4.39
N ILE A 51 4.85 10.20 -3.20
CA ILE A 51 4.56 8.79 -2.96
C ILE A 51 3.05 8.64 -2.78
N CYS A 52 2.38 8.32 -3.87
CA CYS A 52 0.94 8.11 -3.89
C CYS A 52 0.55 6.86 -4.70
N ALA A 53 -0.63 6.32 -4.40
CA ALA A 53 -1.19 5.16 -5.08
C ALA A 53 -2.69 5.29 -5.22
N THR A 54 -3.22 4.94 -6.38
CA THR A 54 -4.65 4.75 -6.59
C THR A 54 -4.93 3.26 -6.56
N VAL A 55 -5.86 2.81 -5.74
CA VAL A 55 -6.26 1.40 -5.61
C VAL A 55 -7.75 1.27 -5.88
N SER A 56 -8.15 0.43 -6.83
CA SER A 56 -9.56 0.12 -7.04
C SER A 56 -10.15 -0.62 -5.82
N ARG A 57 -11.38 -0.31 -5.43
CA ARG A 57 -12.08 -0.97 -4.30
C ARG A 57 -12.64 -2.36 -4.65
N ASN A 58 -12.05 -3.02 -5.66
CA ASN A 58 -12.49 -4.34 -6.10
C ASN A 58 -12.05 -5.41 -5.09
N ARG A 59 -12.90 -6.43 -4.89
CA ARG A 59 -12.60 -7.56 -3.98
C ARG A 59 -11.35 -8.34 -4.38
N LYS A 60 -10.99 -8.33 -5.66
CA LYS A 60 -9.81 -9.00 -6.18
C LYS A 60 -8.95 -8.00 -6.92
N LEU A 61 -7.77 -7.72 -6.37
CA LEU A 61 -6.81 -6.84 -6.99
C LEU A 61 -5.89 -7.60 -7.93
N ALA A 62 -5.52 -6.94 -9.03
CA ALA A 62 -4.46 -7.44 -9.89
C ALA A 62 -3.11 -7.38 -9.17
N LYS A 63 -2.20 -8.29 -9.52
CA LYS A 63 -0.83 -8.36 -8.98
C LYS A 63 -0.04 -7.04 -9.17
N GLY A 64 -0.45 -6.21 -10.15
CA GLY A 64 0.10 -4.88 -10.40
C GLY A 64 -0.03 -3.97 -9.18
N TYR A 65 -1.23 -3.87 -8.59
CA TYR A 65 -1.47 -3.06 -7.39
C TYR A 65 -0.57 -3.45 -6.22
N ILE A 66 -0.30 -4.74 -6.05
CA ILE A 66 0.59 -5.23 -4.99
C ILE A 66 2.05 -4.88 -5.28
N SER A 67 2.45 -4.96 -6.55
CA SER A 67 3.80 -4.57 -6.96
C SER A 67 4.03 -3.06 -6.79
N ASP A 68 3.04 -2.23 -7.13
CA ASP A 68 3.08 -0.78 -6.91
C ASP A 68 3.12 -0.44 -5.41
N ALA A 69 2.28 -1.10 -4.60
CA ALA A 69 2.30 -0.89 -3.15
C ALA A 69 3.67 -1.21 -2.54
N ILE A 70 4.29 -2.33 -2.92
CA ILE A 70 5.62 -2.69 -2.45
C ILE A 70 6.65 -1.63 -2.85
N LYS A 71 6.63 -1.16 -4.11
CA LYS A 71 7.55 -0.13 -4.60
C LYS A 71 7.41 1.19 -3.83
N ASN A 72 6.18 1.65 -3.65
CA ASN A 72 5.91 2.91 -2.96
C ASN A 72 6.35 2.89 -1.50
N ILE A 73 6.15 1.75 -0.82
CA ILE A 73 6.57 1.59 0.57
C ILE A 73 8.08 1.41 0.70
N ASP A 74 8.71 0.72 -0.25
CA ASP A 74 10.17 0.59 -0.31
C ASP A 74 10.84 1.96 -0.50
N GLU A 75 10.31 2.77 -1.42
CA GLU A 75 10.73 4.16 -1.61
C GLU A 75 10.52 5.01 -0.35
N LEU A 76 9.38 4.84 0.34
CA LEU A 76 9.11 5.51 1.61
C LEU A 76 10.16 5.16 2.67
N ASN A 77 10.46 3.87 2.85
CA ASN A 77 11.46 3.41 3.82
C ASN A 77 12.85 3.96 3.48
N ARG A 78 13.22 3.92 2.19
CA ARG A 78 14.48 4.48 1.70
C ARG A 78 14.63 5.96 2.06
N ARG A 79 13.54 6.75 1.97
CA ARG A 79 13.55 8.18 2.33
C ARG A 79 13.51 8.44 3.83
N LYS A 80 12.84 7.56 4.58
CA LYS A 80 12.84 7.60 6.06
C LYS A 80 14.17 7.11 6.66
N GLY A 81 15.05 6.51 5.85
CA GLY A 81 16.35 6.02 6.28
C GLY A 81 16.27 4.79 7.19
N VAL A 82 15.22 3.97 7.01
CA VAL A 82 14.93 2.76 7.81
C VAL A 82 15.09 1.50 6.98
#